data_AF-A0A9D9VWG2-F1
#
_entry.id   AF-A0A9D9VWG2-F1
#
_cell.length_a   1.000
_cell.length_b   1.000
_cell.length_c   1.000
_cell.angle_alpha   90.00
_cell.angle_beta   90.00
_cell.angle_gamma   90.00
#
_symmetry.space_group_name_H-M   'P 1'
#
loop_
_entity.id
_entity.type
_entity.pdbx_description
1 polymer ?
#
loop_
_entity_poly.entity_id
_entity_poly.type
_entity_poly.pdbx_seq_one_letter_code
_entity_poly.pdbx_strand_id
1 'polypeptide(L)' 'MRYKLSAPLQPKAVIELPASKSISNRALIIHALGRGTTVPANLSDCDDTRVMIQALTENQDVIDILAAGTAMRFL' A
#
# COMPACT_ATOMS: atom_id res chain seq x y z
N MET A 1 -1.57 20.58 6.01
CA MET A 1 -1.32 21.17 4.67
C MET A 1 -2.60 21.82 4.18
N ARG A 2 -2.54 22.99 3.51
CA ARG A 2 -3.73 23.68 2.97
C ARG A 2 -3.57 23.80 1.45
N TYR A 3 -4.50 23.22 0.70
CA TYR A 3 -4.49 23.25 -0.77
C TYR A 3 -5.38 24.39 -1.28
N LYS A 4 -4.92 25.12 -2.31
CA LYS A 4 -5.72 26.06 -3.09
C LYS A 4 -5.86 25.48 -4.50
N LEU A 5 -7.09 25.22 -4.93
CA LEU A 5 -7.40 24.56 -6.19
C LEU A 5 -8.02 25.55 -7.17
N SER A 6 -7.69 25.41 -8.45
CA SER A 6 -8.34 26.11 -9.57
C SER A 6 -8.46 25.14 -10.74
N ALA A 7 -9.67 25.01 -11.29
CA ALA A 7 -9.91 24.10 -12.42
C ALA A 7 -9.44 24.72 -13.74
N PRO A 8 -8.85 23.94 -14.67
CA PRO A 8 -8.64 24.37 -16.04
C PRO A 8 -9.98 24.45 -16.79
N LEU A 9 -10.07 25.27 -17.84
CA LEU A 9 -11.30 25.44 -18.64
C LEU A 9 -11.83 24.11 -19.21
N GLN A 10 -10.92 23.22 -19.63
CA GLN A 10 -11.23 21.87 -20.12
C GLN A 10 -10.08 20.92 -19.75
N PRO A 11 -10.23 20.09 -18.70
CA PRO A 11 -9.21 19.12 -18.35
C PRO A 11 -9.22 17.97 -19.36
N LYS A 12 -8.11 17.80 -20.09
CA LYS A 12 -7.88 16.66 -20.98
C LYS A 12 -6.49 16.08 -20.68
N ALA A 13 -6.46 14.91 -20.05
CA ALA A 13 -5.23 14.23 -19.69
C ALA A 13 -5.44 12.71 -19.71
N VAL A 14 -4.35 11.99 -19.94
CA VAL A 14 -4.23 10.55 -19.66
C VAL A 14 -3.35 10.45 -18.43
N ILE A 15 -3.84 9.77 -17.39
CA ILE A 15 -3.16 9.68 -16.10
C ILE A 15 -3.03 8.21 -15.74
N GLU A 16 -1.82 7.79 -15.41
CA GLU A 16 -1.60 6.50 -14.76
C GLU A 16 -1.95 6.66 -13.29
N LEU A 17 -2.95 5.92 -12.85
CA LEU A 17 -3.34 5.91 -11.45
C LEU A 17 -2.41 5.01 -10.65
N PRO A 18 -2.11 5.37 -9.39
CA PRO A 18 -1.36 4.50 -8.51
C PRO A 18 -2.10 3.17 -8.28
N ALA A 19 -1.34 2.14 -7.94
CA ALA A 19 -1.91 0.83 -7.63
C ALA A 19 -2.83 0.88 -6.39
N SER A 20 -3.79 -0.05 -6.35
CA SER A 20 -4.79 -0.11 -5.29
C SER A 20 -4.21 -0.61 -3.97
N LYS A 21 -4.21 0.25 -2.95
CA LYS A 21 -3.81 -0.04 -1.57
C LYS A 21 -4.39 -1.35 -1.02
N SER A 22 -5.72 -1.54 -1.14
CA SER A 22 -6.38 -2.74 -0.59
C SER A 22 -6.03 -4.01 -1.35
N ILE A 23 -5.78 -3.92 -2.67
CA ILE A 23 -5.34 -5.08 -3.47
C ILE A 23 -3.89 -5.43 -3.11
N SER A 24 -3.01 -4.43 -3.02
CA SER A 24 -1.60 -4.62 -2.65
C SER A 24 -1.47 -5.30 -1.28
N ASN A 25 -2.17 -4.80 -0.26
CA ASN A 25 -2.12 -5.40 1.08
C ASN A 25 -2.62 -6.86 1.10
N ARG A 26 -3.71 -7.17 0.39
CA ARG A 26 -4.23 -8.54 0.31
C ARG A 26 -3.29 -9.47 -0.47
N ALA A 27 -2.72 -8.98 -1.57
CA ALA A 27 -1.77 -9.74 -2.37
C ALA A 27 -0.52 -10.10 -1.54
N LEU A 28 -0.02 -9.17 -0.71
CA LEU A 28 1.10 -9.40 0.19
C LEU A 28 0.79 -10.46 1.26
N ILE A 29 -0.38 -10.38 1.90
CA ILE A 29 -0.82 -11.39 2.89
C ILE A 29 -0.94 -12.78 2.25
N ILE A 30 -1.59 -12.88 1.09
CA ILE A 30 -1.73 -14.15 0.36
C ILE A 30 -0.35 -14.69 -0.03
N HIS A 31 0.55 -13.83 -0.50
CA HIS A 31 1.93 -14.22 -0.83
C HIS A 31 2.67 -14.80 0.38
N ALA A 32 2.59 -14.15 1.55
CA ALA A 32 3.21 -14.63 2.78
C ALA A 32 2.62 -15.98 3.25
N LEU A 33 1.29 -16.08 3.30
CA LEU A 33 0.59 -17.32 3.70
C LEU A 33 0.87 -18.47 2.74
N GLY A 34 0.95 -18.19 1.44
CA GLY A 34 1.25 -19.15 0.38
C GLY A 34 2.73 -19.52 0.28
N ARG A 35 3.61 -18.93 1.10
CA ARG A 35 5.08 -19.08 1.01
C ARG A 35 5.59 -18.83 -0.40
N GLY A 36 5.03 -17.82 -1.07
CA GLY A 36 5.41 -17.47 -2.43
C GLY A 36 6.88 -17.07 -2.51
N THR A 37 7.55 -17.44 -3.60
CA THR A 37 8.96 -17.10 -3.82
C THR A 37 9.16 -15.80 -4.59
N THR A 38 8.10 -15.30 -5.24
CA THR A 38 8.11 -14.07 -6.04
C THR A 38 7.15 -13.06 -5.46
N VAL A 39 7.68 -11.89 -5.06
CA VAL A 39 6.89 -10.79 -4.51
C VAL A 39 5.95 -10.23 -5.58
N PRO A 40 4.68 -9.90 -5.26
CA PRO A 40 3.76 -9.30 -6.22
C PRO A 40 4.31 -7.97 -6.78
N ALA A 41 4.17 -7.78 -8.10
CA ALA A 41 4.52 -6.52 -8.76
C ALA A 41 3.38 -5.49 -8.65
N ASN A 42 3.68 -4.23 -9.02
CA ASN A 42 2.71 -3.12 -9.06
C ASN A 42 1.99 -2.91 -7.72
N LEU A 43 2.76 -2.90 -6.63
CA LEU A 43 2.26 -2.59 -5.30
C LEU A 43 2.06 -1.09 -5.14
N SER A 44 1.06 -0.70 -4.35
CA SER A 44 0.85 0.69 -3.95
C SER A 44 2.05 1.21 -3.16
N ASP A 45 2.43 2.46 -3.38
CA ASP A 45 3.53 3.15 -2.70
C ASP A 45 3.12 3.84 -1.39
N CYS A 46 1.86 3.64 -0.97
CA CYS A 46 1.30 4.26 0.22
C CYS A 46 1.81 3.65 1.53
N ASP A 47 1.55 4.38 2.63
CA ASP A 47 2.03 4.02 3.97
C ASP A 47 1.55 2.64 4.42
N ASP A 48 0.27 2.29 4.18
CA ASP A 48 -0.24 0.97 4.56
C ASP A 48 0.54 -0.18 3.89
N THR A 49 0.90 -0.03 2.63
CA THR A 49 1.59 -1.09 1.88
C THR A 49 3.04 -1.21 2.31
N ARG A 50 3.72 -0.10 2.61
CA ARG A 50 5.09 -0.14 3.17
C ARG A 50 5.13 -0.79 4.55
N VAL A 51 4.21 -0.42 5.45
CA VAL A 51 4.08 -1.03 6.78
C VAL A 51 3.82 -2.53 6.66
N MET A 52 2.93 -2.95 5.75
CA MET A 52 2.64 -4.37 5.51
C MET A 52 3.88 -5.15 5.06
N ILE A 53 4.66 -4.61 4.11
CA ILE A 53 5.91 -5.25 3.66
C ILE A 53 6.89 -5.37 4.83
N GLN A 54 7.07 -4.30 5.59
CA GLN A 54 7.99 -4.25 6.72
C GLN A 54 7.64 -5.32 7.77
N ALA A 55 6.38 -5.36 8.17
CA ALA A 55 5.86 -6.32 9.14
C ALA A 55 6.08 -7.78 8.72
N LEU A 56 5.88 -8.08 7.43
CA LEU A 56 6.01 -9.44 6.90
C LEU A 56 7.47 -9.88 6.68
N THR A 57 8.43 -8.94 6.67
CA THR A 57 9.83 -9.23 6.28
C THR A 57 10.84 -9.01 7.40
N GLU A 58 10.63 -8.06 8.31
CA GLU A 58 11.65 -7.66 9.28
C GLU A 58 11.67 -8.50 10.57
N ASN A 59 10.73 -9.44 10.74
CA ASN A 59 10.65 -10.41 11.85
C ASN A 59 10.92 -9.77 13.23
N GLN A 60 10.23 -8.66 13.51
CA GLN A 60 10.34 -7.91 14.76
C GLN A 60 9.25 -8.33 15.74
N ASP A 61 9.56 -8.32 17.05
CA ASP A 61 8.59 -8.63 18.12
C ASP A 61 7.49 -7.56 18.24
N VAL A 62 7.79 -6.32 17.86
CA VAL A 62 6.87 -5.18 17.87
C VAL A 62 6.87 -4.54 16.49
N ILE A 63 5.69 -4.38 15.91
CA ILE A 63 5.50 -3.71 14.61
C ILE A 63 4.84 -2.36 14.86
N ASP A 64 5.49 -1.27 14.46
CA ASP A 64 4.86 0.06 14.44
C ASP A 64 3.98 0.18 13.19
N ILE A 65 2.67 0.18 13.41
CA ILE A 65 1.68 0.23 12.34
C ILE A 65 1.41 1.67 11.85
N LEU A 66 1.92 2.70 12.54
CA LEU A 66 1.61 4.10 12.23
C LEU A 66 0.08 4.31 12.08
N ALA A 67 -0.36 4.96 11.00
CA ALA A 67 -1.77 5.14 10.67
C ALA A 67 -2.36 4.02 9.78
N ALA A 68 -1.62 2.94 9.53
CA ALA A 68 -2.00 1.87 8.61
C ALA A 68 -3.00 0.89 9.23
N GLY A 69 -4.24 1.35 9.47
CA GLY A 69 -5.27 0.52 10.11
C GLY A 69 -5.63 -0.78 9.36
N THR A 70 -5.33 -0.87 8.06
CA THR A 70 -5.48 -2.14 7.33
C THR A 70 -4.43 -3.16 7.77
N ALA A 71 -3.17 -2.73 7.91
CA ALA A 71 -2.08 -3.59 8.36
C ALA A 71 -2.35 -4.12 9.77
N MET A 72 -2.80 -3.25 10.69
CA MET A 72 -3.15 -3.62 12.07
C MET A 72 -4.18 -4.76 12.18
N ARG A 73 -5.11 -4.87 11.22
CA ARG A 73 -6.19 -5.85 11.28
C ARG A 73 -5.83 -7.19 10.66
N PHE A 74 -4.79 -7.23 9.83
CA PHE A 74 -4.34 -8.43 9.15
C PHE A 74 -3.18 -9.13 9.87
N LEU A 75 -2.35 -8.36 10.57
CA LEU A 75 -1.15 -8.79 11.30
C LEU A 75 -1.48 -8.89 12.79
#